data_AF-A0A506Y212-F1
#
_entry.id   AF-A0A506Y212-F1
#
_cell.length_a   1.000
_cell.length_b   1.000
_cell.length_c   1.000
_cell.angle_alpha   90.00
_cell.angle_beta   90.00
_cell.angle_gamma   90.00
#
_symmetry.space_group_name_H-M   'P 1'
#
loop_
_entity.id
_entity.type
_entity.pdbx_description
1 polymer ?
#
loop_
_entity_poly.entity_id
_entity_poly.type
_entity_poly.pdbx_seq_one_letter_code
_entity_poly.pdbx_strand_id
1 'polypeptide(L)'
;MTDAAETFEQLVNRLAATHPRVSAGRIAGILFEEHDLLVGTPAGDIIGPTVIDAVAERVAREQSRAERRRGRAAGNHPAGDDHD
;
A
#
# COMPACT_ATOMS: atom_id res chain seq x y z
N MET A 1 11.68 19.69 -3.50
CA MET A 1 10.56 18.96 -2.89
C MET A 1 9.32 19.43 -3.62
N THR A 2 8.82 18.63 -4.55
CA THR A 2 7.70 19.03 -5.40
C THR A 2 6.42 18.82 -4.59
N ASP A 3 5.86 19.93 -4.11
CA ASP A 3 4.51 20.04 -3.54
C ASP A 3 3.48 19.91 -4.67
N ALA A 4 3.55 18.80 -5.42
CA ALA A 4 2.65 18.56 -6.53
C ALA A 4 1.46 17.77 -5.99
N ALA A 5 0.33 18.45 -5.87
CA ALA A 5 -0.93 17.77 -5.74
C ALA A 5 -1.11 16.83 -6.94
N GLU A 6 -1.34 15.55 -6.69
CA GLU A 6 -1.51 14.52 -7.72
C GLU A 6 -2.98 14.18 -7.87
N THR A 7 -3.37 13.74 -9.07
CA THR A 7 -4.71 13.17 -9.22
C THR A 7 -4.81 11.79 -8.59
N PHE A 8 -6.04 11.37 -8.27
CA PHE A 8 -6.32 10.03 -7.76
C PHE A 8 -5.68 8.93 -8.62
N GLU A 9 -5.89 8.98 -9.94
CA GLU A 9 -5.37 7.99 -10.87
C GLU A 9 -3.84 8.04 -10.99
N GLN A 10 -3.24 9.23 -10.97
CA GLN A 10 -1.78 9.39 -11.00
C GLN A 10 -1.13 8.75 -9.78
N LEU A 11 -1.67 9.02 -8.58
CA LEU A 11 -1.15 8.45 -7.35
C LEU A 11 -1.30 6.93 -7.31
N VAL A 12 -2.47 6.40 -7.69
CA VAL A 12 -2.70 4.95 -7.73
C VAL A 12 -1.75 4.26 -8.71
N ASN A 13 -1.58 4.81 -9.92
CA ASN A 13 -0.67 4.23 -10.91
C ASN A 13 0.79 4.29 -10.45
N ARG A 14 1.23 5.41 -9.86
CA ARG A 14 2.59 5.57 -9.32
C ARG A 14 2.87 4.57 -8.20
N LEU A 15 1.94 4.41 -7.27
CA LEU A 15 2.07 3.47 -6.15
C LEU A 15 1.97 2.01 -6.61
N ALA A 16 1.11 1.69 -7.57
CA ALA A 16 1.02 0.34 -8.11
C ALA A 16 2.32 -0.08 -8.82
N ALA A 17 2.95 0.86 -9.54
CA ALA A 17 4.23 0.62 -10.22
C ALA A 17 5.39 0.40 -9.23
N THR A 18 5.41 1.13 -8.11
CA THR A 18 6.48 1.05 -7.10
C THR A 18 6.25 -0.05 -6.05
N HIS A 19 4.99 -0.44 -5.82
CA HIS A 19 4.58 -1.44 -4.85
C HIS A 19 3.80 -2.59 -5.51
N PRO A 20 4.42 -3.41 -6.38
CA PRO A 20 3.74 -4.40 -7.22
C PRO A 20 3.04 -5.54 -6.45
N ARG A 21 3.24 -5.61 -5.13
CA ARG A 21 2.57 -6.60 -4.25
C ARG A 21 1.25 -6.10 -3.68
N VAL A 22 0.94 -4.82 -3.85
CA VAL A 22 -0.32 -4.21 -3.45
C VAL A 22 -1.11 -3.93 -4.71
N SER A 23 -2.32 -4.48 -4.83
CA SER A 23 -3.13 -4.28 -6.02
C SER A 23 -3.61 -2.83 -6.12
N ALA A 24 -3.79 -2.33 -7.35
CA ALA A 24 -4.31 -0.98 -7.58
C ALA A 24 -5.66 -0.75 -6.88
N GLY A 25 -6.54 -1.76 -6.84
CA GLY A 25 -7.80 -1.69 -6.09
C GLY A 25 -7.61 -1.54 -4.57
N ARG A 26 -6.57 -2.18 -4.01
CA ARG A 26 -6.25 -2.00 -2.58
C ARG A 26 -5.66 -0.62 -2.30
N ILE A 27 -4.80 -0.12 -3.18
CA ILE A 27 -4.24 1.23 -3.10
C ILE A 27 -5.36 2.28 -3.18
N ALA A 28 -6.29 2.12 -4.13
CA ALA A 28 -7.47 2.98 -4.26
C ALA A 28 -8.31 2.98 -2.97
N GLY A 29 -8.56 1.81 -2.37
CA GLY A 29 -9.25 1.71 -1.08
C GLY A 29 -8.52 2.44 0.05
N ILE A 30 -7.20 2.29 0.15
CA ILE A 30 -6.39 3.02 1.14
C ILE A 30 -6.49 4.53 0.90
N LEU A 31 -6.42 4.99 -0.35
CA LEU A 31 -6.54 6.40 -0.69
C LEU A 31 -7.90 6.97 -0.30
N PHE A 32 -8.99 6.25 -0.53
CA PHE A 32 -10.32 6.66 -0.03
C PHE A 32 -10.38 6.71 1.50
N GLU A 33 -9.86 5.70 2.19
CA GLU A 33 -9.85 5.65 3.66
C GLU A 33 -9.04 6.79 4.28
N GLU A 34 -7.83 7.06 3.78
CA GLU A 34 -6.97 8.13 4.30
C GLU A 34 -7.50 9.53 3.95
N HIS A 35 -8.07 9.69 2.75
CA HIS A 35 -8.70 10.96 2.38
C HIS A 35 -9.94 11.25 3.24
N ASP A 36 -10.81 10.26 3.45
CA ASP A 36 -11.96 10.40 4.33
C ASP A 36 -11.54 10.72 5.77
N LEU A 37 -10.49 10.05 6.27
CA LEU A 37 -9.99 10.28 7.63
C LEU A 37 -9.36 11.67 7.83
N LEU A 38 -8.64 12.18 6.83
CA LEU A 38 -7.92 13.46 6.94
C LEU A 38 -8.75 14.67 6.52
N VAL A 39 -9.65 14.52 5.54
CA VAL A 39 -10.40 15.61 4.92
C VAL A 39 -11.88 15.57 5.33
N GLY A 40 -12.43 14.40 5.69
CA GLY A 40 -13.85 14.25 6.06
C GLY A 40 -14.82 14.33 4.88
N THR A 41 -14.30 14.28 3.65
CA THR A 41 -15.08 14.29 2.41
C THR A 41 -14.50 13.26 1.44
N PRO A 42 -15.30 12.75 0.48
CA PRO A 42 -14.78 11.85 -0.54
C PRO A 42 -13.64 12.50 -1.32
N ALA A 43 -12.64 11.69 -1.70
CA ALA A 43 -11.49 12.13 -2.47
C ALA A 43 -11.93 12.91 -3.71
N GLY A 44 -11.55 14.19 -3.76
CA GLY A 44 -11.69 15.00 -4.98
C GLY A 44 -10.67 14.58 -6.03
N ASP A 45 -10.74 15.21 -7.21
CA ASP A 45 -9.81 14.91 -8.31
C ASP A 45 -8.34 15.23 -7.97
N ILE A 46 -8.10 16.11 -6.98
CA ILE A 46 -6.77 16.56 -6.58
C ILE A 46 -6.51 16.13 -5.13
N ILE A 47 -5.46 15.34 -4.93
CA ILE A 47 -5.04 14.83 -3.63
C ILE A 47 -3.92 15.73 -3.08
N GLY A 48 -4.13 16.24 -1.86
CA GLY A 48 -3.14 17.06 -1.18
C GLY A 48 -1.92 16.25 -0.71
N PRO A 49 -0.76 16.91 -0.52
CA PRO A 49 0.50 16.26 -0.17
C PRO A 49 0.42 15.43 1.12
N THR A 50 -0.34 15.89 2.13
CA THR A 50 -0.53 15.15 3.39
C THR A 50 -1.21 13.80 3.19
N VAL A 51 -2.22 13.73 2.32
CA VAL A 51 -2.91 12.47 2.00
C VAL A 51 -2.00 11.57 1.17
N ILE A 52 -1.24 12.14 0.23
CA ILE A 52 -0.25 11.41 -0.58
C ILE A 52 0.76 10.70 0.33
N ASP A 53 1.33 11.40 1.31
CA ASP A 53 2.32 10.84 2.24
C ASP A 53 1.72 9.73 3.12
N ALA A 54 0.52 9.96 3.67
CA ALA A 54 -0.18 8.96 4.48
C ALA A 54 -0.47 7.68 3.70
N VAL A 55 -0.95 7.81 2.46
CA VAL A 55 -1.25 6.68 1.58
C VAL A 55 0.02 5.94 1.19
N ALA A 56 1.08 6.65 0.82
CA ALA A 56 2.37 6.04 0.47
C ALA A 56 2.94 5.24 1.65
N GLU A 57 2.92 5.78 2.86
CA GLU A 57 3.38 5.09 4.06
C GLU A 57 2.57 3.81 4.32
N ARG A 58 1.24 3.89 4.22
CA ARG A 58 0.37 2.74 4.46
C ARG A 58 0.54 1.65 3.40
N VAL A 59 0.69 2.02 2.13
CA VAL A 59 1.00 1.08 1.04
C VAL A 59 2.36 0.40 1.26
N ALA A 60 3.39 1.13 1.67
CA ALA A 60 4.71 0.55 1.97
C ALA A 60 4.64 -0.46 3.14
N ARG A 61 3.84 -0.15 4.17
CA ARG A 61 3.57 -1.08 5.29
C ARG A 61 2.82 -2.32 4.82
N GLU A 62 1.84 -2.18 3.92
CA GLU A 62 1.11 -3.34 3.36
C GLU A 62 2.00 -4.22 2.49
N GLN A 63 2.82 -3.64 1.62
CA GLN A 63 3.82 -4.38 0.86
C GLN A 63 4.71 -5.18 1.81
N SER A 64 5.31 -4.52 2.80
CA SER A 64 6.17 -5.14 3.83
C SER A 64 5.50 -6.33 4.51
N ARG A 65 4.20 -6.21 4.84
CA ARG A 65 3.41 -7.31 5.42
C ARG A 65 3.22 -8.47 4.44
N ALA A 66 2.93 -8.17 3.17
CA ALA A 66 2.83 -9.18 2.12
C ALA A 66 4.17 -9.91 1.92
N GLU A 67 5.30 -9.20 2.02
CA GLU A 67 6.64 -9.80 1.93
C GLU A 67 6.92 -10.76 3.08
N ARG A 68 6.63 -10.34 4.32
CA ARG A 68 6.82 -11.18 5.51
C ARG A 68 5.94 -12.42 5.47
N ARG A 69 4.70 -12.32 4.98
CA ARG A 69 3.83 -13.49 4.78
C ARG A 69 4.44 -14.49 3.81
N ARG A 70 5.03 -14.02 2.71
CA ARG A 70 5.70 -14.91 1.75
C ARG A 70 7.00 -15.51 2.31
N GLY A 71 7.79 -14.73 3.05
CA GLY A 71 9.00 -15.22 3.73
C GLY A 71 8.69 -16.34 4.74
N ARG A 72 7.58 -16.22 5.48
CA ARG A 72 7.10 -17.28 6.39
C ARG A 72 6.51 -18.48 5.66
N ALA A 73 5.80 -18.27 4.55
CA ALA A 73 5.26 -19.36 3.73
C ALA A 73 6.37 -20.15 3.00
N ALA A 74 7.46 -19.49 2.59
CA ALA A 74 8.64 -20.14 2.02
C ALA A 74 9.55 -20.77 3.09
N GLY A 75 9.48 -20.32 4.34
CA GLY A 75 10.24 -20.84 5.47
C GLY A 75 9.58 -22.00 6.22
N ASN A 76 8.42 -22.50 5.78
CA ASN A 76 7.74 -23.63 6.42
C ASN A 76 7.94 -24.91 5.60
N HIS A 77 9.20 -25.34 5.47
CA HIS A 77 9.48 -26.75 5.25
C HIS A 77 9.33 -27.43 6.62
N PRO A 78 8.36 -28.34 6.81
CA PRO A 78 8.33 -29.15 8.01
C PRO A 78 9.61 -29.99 7.98
N ALA A 79 10.49 -29.80 8.96
CA ALA A 79 11.43 -30.84 9.31
C ALA A 79 10.62 -32.00 9.91
N GLY A 80 9.99 -32.77 9.01
CA GLY A 80 9.82 -34.19 9.26
C GLY A 80 11.14 -34.82 8.85
N ASP A 81 11.88 -35.33 9.81
CA ASP A 81 12.69 -36.52 9.62
C ASP A 81 12.92 -37.18 10.99
N ASP A 82 12.55 -38.45 11.00
CA ASP A 82 12.58 -39.41 12.08
C ASP A 82 14.00 -39.85 12.46
N HIS A 83 14.23 -40.07 13.77
CA HIS A 83 15.13 -41.05 14.44
C HIS A 83 15.11 -40.66 15.94
N ASP A 84 14.82 -41.51 16.92
CA ASP A 84 15.05 -42.95 17.14
C ASP A 84 13.91 -43.53 18.01
#